data_AF-A0A9P6U5N3-F1
#
_entry.id   AF-A0A9P6U5N3-F1
#
_cell.length_a   1.000
_cell.length_b   1.000
_cell.length_c   1.000
_cell.angle_alpha   90.00
_cell.angle_beta   90.00
_cell.angle_gamma   90.00
#
_symmetry.space_group_name_H-M   'P 1'
#
loop_
_entity.id
_entity.type
_entity.pdbx_description
1 polymer ?
#
loop_
_entity_poly.entity_id
_entity_poly.type
_entity_poly.pdbx_seq_one_letter_code
_entity_poly.pdbx_strand_id
1 'polypeptide(L)'
;MTEAHSFRILEFYSGIGGMHYAFNESGHQGSILQAFDINTTANEVYAHNHGKKHLSQRNIEAVKMEVYDKHQADVWLMSPPCQP
;
A
#
# COMPACT_ATOMS: atom_id res chain seq x y z
N MET A 1 -26.56 -8.09 12.35
CA MET A 1 -25.22 -7.58 12.69
C MET A 1 -24.32 -8.01 11.55
N THR A 2 -23.96 -7.10 10.64
CA THR A 2 -23.00 -7.40 9.57
C THR A 2 -21.63 -7.55 10.24
N GLU A 3 -20.96 -8.69 10.04
CA GLU A 3 -19.59 -8.84 10.52
C GLU A 3 -18.72 -7.72 9.93
N ALA A 4 -17.87 -7.12 10.75
CA ALA A 4 -16.95 -6.08 10.29
C ALA A 4 -15.90 -6.76 9.40
N HIS A 5 -15.99 -6.53 8.09
CA HIS A 5 -14.99 -6.99 7.14
C HIS A 5 -13.66 -6.25 7.38
N SER A 6 -12.58 -6.99 7.63
CA SER A 6 -11.25 -6.44 7.78
C SER A 6 -10.53 -6.45 6.43
N PHE A 7 -10.31 -5.28 5.85
CA PHE A 7 -9.72 -5.13 4.52
C PHE A 7 -8.24 -5.50 4.48
N ARG A 8 -7.85 -6.28 3.47
CA ARG A 8 -6.46 -6.57 3.11
C ARG A 8 -6.05 -5.69 1.95
N ILE A 9 -5.05 -4.84 2.14
CA ILE A 9 -4.82 -3.71 1.23
C ILE A 9 -3.43 -3.79 0.61
N LEU A 10 -3.37 -3.57 -0.70
CA LEU A 10 -2.12 -3.22 -1.39
C LEU A 10 -2.12 -1.74 -1.69
N GLU A 11 -0.97 -1.10 -1.47
CA GLU A 11 -0.79 0.34 -1.67
C GLU A 11 0.27 0.57 -2.75
N PHE A 12 -0.17 0.96 -3.94
CA PHE A 12 0.71 1.23 -5.08
C PHE A 12 1.04 2.72 -5.16
N TYR A 13 2.26 3.04 -5.59
CA TYR A 13 2.77 4.42 -5.59
C TYR A 13 2.61 5.05 -4.20
N SER A 14 3.04 4.32 -3.17
CA SER A 14 2.75 4.63 -1.77
C SER A 14 3.31 5.96 -1.32
N GLY A 15 4.35 6.47 -2.00
CA GLY A 15 5.03 7.70 -1.65
C GLY A 15 5.42 7.70 -0.17
N ILE A 16 4.99 8.74 0.55
CA ILE A 16 5.24 8.90 1.98
C ILE A 16 4.17 8.29 2.89
N GLY A 17 3.17 7.59 2.33
CA GLY A 17 2.10 6.92 3.09
C GLY A 17 0.79 7.71 3.20
N GLY A 18 0.51 8.60 2.24
CA GLY A 18 -0.72 9.39 2.25
C GLY A 18 -2.00 8.54 2.19
N MET A 19 -2.01 7.50 1.36
CA MET A 19 -3.16 6.59 1.24
C MET A 19 -3.27 5.64 2.45
N HIS A 20 -2.15 5.18 3.00
CA HIS A 20 -2.13 4.49 4.29
C HIS A 20 -2.79 5.33 5.38
N TYR A 21 -2.37 6.59 5.54
CA TYR A 21 -2.94 7.49 6.54
C TYR A 21 -4.44 7.72 6.31
N ALA A 22 -4.84 7.98 5.07
CA ALA A 22 -6.26 8.15 4.71
C ALA A 22 -7.11 6.91 5.05
N PHE A 23 -6.57 5.70 4.84
CA PHE A 23 -7.27 4.47 5.24
C PHE A 23 -7.45 4.38 6.75
N ASN A 24 -6.40 4.67 7.53
CA ASN A 24 -6.47 4.65 8.99
C ASN A 24 -7.51 5.65 9.54
N GLU A 25 -7.61 6.84 8.94
CA GLU A 25 -8.59 7.87 9.32
C GLU A 25 -10.01 7.58 8.81
N SER A 26 -10.19 6.62 7.90
CA SER A 26 -11.49 6.33 7.28
C SER A 26 -12.49 5.62 8.23
N GLY A 27 -12.03 5.12 9.37
CA GLY A 27 -12.85 4.35 10.32
C GLY A 27 -13.13 2.90 9.89
N HIS A 28 -12.62 2.46 8.74
CA HIS A 28 -12.71 1.07 8.30
C HIS A 28 -11.64 0.20 8.97
N GLN A 29 -11.97 -1.08 9.20
CA GLN A 29 -11.01 -2.04 9.73
C GLN A 29 -10.22 -2.66 8.58
N GLY A 30 -8.91 -2.79 8.74
CA GLY A 30 -8.06 -3.42 7.75
C GLY A 30 -6.58 -3.24 8.03
N SER A 31 -5.74 -3.75 7.12
CA SER A 31 -4.29 -3.63 7.21
C SER A 31 -3.66 -3.53 5.82
N ILE A 32 -2.61 -2.72 5.74
CA ILE A 32 -1.72 -2.69 4.58
C ILE A 32 -0.87 -3.96 4.58
N LEU A 33 -1.06 -4.81 3.57
CA LEU A 33 -0.24 -6.01 3.36
C LEU A 33 1.14 -5.63 2.83
N GLN A 34 1.16 -4.76 1.81
CA GLN A 34 2.36 -4.31 1.12
C GLN A 34 2.11 -2.94 0.48
N ALA A 35 3.11 -2.07 0.58
CA ALA A 35 3.22 -0.78 -0.04
C ALA A 35 4.37 -0.78 -1.05
N PHE A 36 4.18 -0.17 -2.22
CA PHE A 36 5.13 -0.17 -3.33
C PHE A 36 5.49 1.24 -3.76
N ASP A 37 6.79 1.55 -3.77
CA ASP A 37 7.31 2.76 -4.38
C ASP A 37 8.77 2.56 -4.81
N ILE A 38 9.19 3.18 -5.92
CA ILE A 38 10.58 3.12 -6.39
C ILE A 38 11.48 4.15 -5.70
N ASN A 39 10.91 5.24 -5.18
CA ASN A 39 11.65 6.37 -4.64
C ASN A 39 12.21 6.03 -3.25
N THR A 40 13.53 6.00 -3.14
CA THR A 40 14.23 5.68 -1.88
C THR A 40 13.90 6.67 -0.76
N THR A 41 13.87 7.96 -1.06
CA THR A 41 13.58 9.01 -0.06
C THR A 41 12.14 8.90 0.45
N ALA A 42 11.18 8.66 -0.45
CA ALA A 42 9.79 8.45 -0.05
C ALA A 42 9.65 7.20 0.83
N ASN A 43 10.33 6.11 0.47
CA ASN A 43 10.35 4.88 1.26
C ASN A 43 10.98 5.07 2.65
N GLU A 44 12.01 5.90 2.80
CA GLU A 44 12.57 6.23 4.12
C GLU A 44 11.57 6.97 5.00
N VAL A 45 10.85 7.95 4.43
CA VAL A 45 9.79 8.68 5.13
C VAL A 45 8.62 7.76 5.48
N TYR A 46 8.19 6.89 4.57
CA TYR A 46 7.16 5.90 4.84
C TYR A 46 7.60 4.96 5.97
N ALA A 47 8.83 4.44 5.91
CA ALA A 47 9.35 3.50 6.90
C ALA A 47 9.42 4.12 8.30
N HIS A 48 9.77 5.40 8.39
CA HIS A 48 9.78 6.15 9.64
C HIS A 48 8.39 6.21 10.29
N ASN A 49 7.33 6.38 9.50
CA ASN A 49 5.96 6.58 10.02
C ASN A 49 5.14 5.28 10.17
N HIS A 50 5.28 4.36 9.22
CA HIS A 50 4.45 3.15 9.11
C HIS A 50 5.25 1.83 9.27
N GLY A 51 6.57 1.94 9.46
CA GLY A 51 7.46 0.80 9.58
C GLY A 51 7.92 0.23 8.24
N LYS A 52 9.10 -0.41 8.25
CA LYS A 52 9.75 -0.94 7.05
C LYS A 52 9.15 -2.28 6.56
N LYS A 53 8.42 -2.99 7.44
CA LYS A 53 7.97 -4.37 7.19
C LYS A 53 7.14 -4.51 5.91
N HIS A 54 6.31 -3.52 5.61
CA HIS A 54 5.36 -3.57 4.50
C HIS A 54 5.87 -2.84 3.25
N LEU A 55 7.08 -2.28 3.25
CA LEU A 55 7.61 -1.55 2.11
C LEU A 55 8.29 -2.48 1.10
N SER A 56 7.92 -2.32 -0.17
CA SER A 56 8.55 -2.95 -1.33
C SER A 56 9.13 -1.87 -2.22
N GLN A 57 10.45 -1.71 -2.20
CA GLN A 57 11.11 -0.82 -3.14
C GLN A 57 11.23 -1.49 -4.51
N ARG A 58 10.17 -1.43 -5.32
CA ARG A 58 10.08 -2.10 -6.62
C ARG A 58 9.26 -1.30 -7.63
N ASN A 59 9.64 -1.41 -8.90
CA ASN A 59 8.76 -1.01 -9.99
C ASN A 59 7.60 -2.03 -10.07
N ILE A 60 6.37 -1.55 -10.00
CA ILE A 60 5.16 -2.37 -10.02
C ILE A 60 4.99 -3.10 -11.36
N GLU A 61 5.49 -2.53 -12.47
CA GLU A 61 5.44 -3.15 -13.80
C GLU A 61 6.41 -4.34 -13.95
N ALA A 62 7.45 -4.39 -13.11
CA ALA A 62 8.43 -5.47 -13.13
C ALA A 62 8.02 -6.67 -12.27
N VAL A 63 6.92 -6.56 -11.52
CA VAL A 63 6.42 -7.62 -10.64
C VAL A 63 5.39 -8.45 -11.39
N LYS A 64 5.54 -9.78 -11.34
CA LYS A 64 4.59 -10.68 -11.99
C LYS A 64 3.26 -10.71 -11.25
N MET A 65 2.16 -10.89 -11.98
CA MET A 65 0.80 -10.94 -11.42
C MET A 65 0.63 -11.97 -10.30
N GLU A 66 1.30 -13.12 -10.38
CA GLU A 66 1.19 -14.17 -9.35
C GLU A 66 1.73 -13.72 -7.98
N VAL A 67 2.55 -12.67 -7.94
CA VAL A 67 2.99 -12.05 -6.68
C VAL A 67 1.83 -11.29 -6.06
N TYR A 68 1.09 -10.50 -6.84
CA TYR A 68 -0.08 -9.76 -6.37
C TYR A 68 -1.21 -10.69 -5.94
N ASP A 69 -1.47 -11.74 -6.71
CA ASP A 69 -2.53 -12.70 -6.40
C ASP A 69 -2.27 -13.44 -5.08
N LYS A 70 -1.00 -13.70 -4.71
CA LYS A 70 -0.64 -14.32 -3.43
C LYS A 70 -1.01 -13.47 -2.22
N HIS A 71 -1.06 -12.16 -2.36
CA HIS A 71 -1.49 -11.28 -1.28
C HIS A 71 -2.98 -11.41 -1.00
N GLN A 72 -3.78 -11.89 -1.97
CA GLN A 72 -5.22 -12.01 -1.85
C GLN A 72 -5.84 -10.69 -1.35
N ALA A 73 -5.47 -9.56 -1.94
CA ALA A 73 -5.94 -8.27 -1.44
C ALA A 73 -7.41 -8.02 -1.80
N ASP A 74 -8.13 -7.36 -0.90
CA ASP A 74 -9.52 -6.95 -1.10
C ASP A 74 -9.60 -5.56 -1.75
N VAL A 75 -8.60 -4.71 -1.50
CA VAL A 75 -8.55 -3.32 -1.96
C VAL A 75 -7.16 -2.97 -2.46
N TRP A 76 -7.11 -2.27 -3.59
CA TRP A 76 -5.88 -1.70 -4.14
C TRP A 76 -6.01 -0.18 -4.06
N LEU A 77 -5.19 0.44 -3.20
CA LEU A 77 -5.04 1.90 -3.14
C LEU A 77 -3.91 2.30 -4.07
N MET A 78 -4.08 3.41 -4.79
CA MET A 78 -3.06 3.90 -5.71
C MET A 78 -3.09 5.42 -5.84
N SER A 79 -1.91 6.02 -5.88
CA SER A 79 -1.68 7.43 -6.22
C SER A 79 -0.63 7.54 -7.32
N PRO A 80 -0.94 7.13 -8.57
CA PRO A 80 0.00 7.18 -9.68
C PRO A 80 0.49 8.61 -9.93
N PRO A 81 1.68 8.78 -10.55
CA PRO A 81 2.20 10.10 -10.91
C PRO A 81 1.20 10.81 -11.83
N CYS A 82 1.02 12.12 -11.60
CA CYS A 82 0.10 12.96 -12.35
C CYS A 82 0.69 13.53 -13.64
N GLN A 83 1.99 13.31 -13.88
CA GLN A 83 2.65 13.65 -15.13
C GLN A 83 2.46 12.49 -16.11
N PRO A 84 2.09 12.77 -17.39
CA PRO A 84 1.97 11.75 -18.43
C PRO A 84 3.31 11.06 -18.74
#